data_AF-A0AAD0QW66-F1
#
_entry.id   AF-A0AAD0QW66-F1
#
_cell.length_a   1.000
_cell.length_b   1.000
_cell.length_c   1.000
_cell.angle_alpha   90.00
_cell.angle_beta   90.00
_cell.angle_gamma   90.00
#
_symmetry.space_group_name_H-M   'P 1'
#
loop_
_entity.id
_entity.type
_entity.pdbx_description
1 polymer ?
#
loop_
_entity_poly.entity_id
_entity_poly.type
_entity_poly.pdbx_seq_one_letter_code
_entity_poly.pdbx_strand_id
1 'polypeptide(L)'
;MNTILIVDDEYLIADILGFALEDAGFLVEKASNGRKALEALTEKRVELVITDYMMPLLNGEELVREIREELKLLDLPVILMSGAQASQGRPELFAAVFDKPFDMDKMIAKVRELLDT
;
A
#
# COMPACT_ATOMS: atom_id res chain seq x y z
N MET A 1 -12.55 -10.09 8.06
CA MET A 1 -11.09 -10.24 7.99
C MET A 1 -10.66 -9.39 6.83
N ASN A 2 -9.93 -8.31 7.09
CA ASN A 2 -9.70 -7.27 6.08
C ASN A 2 -8.55 -7.64 5.15
N THR A 3 -8.71 -7.36 3.86
CA THR A 3 -7.67 -7.65 2.84
C THR A 3 -6.83 -6.42 2.54
N ILE A 4 -5.51 -6.58 2.69
CA ILE A 4 -4.51 -5.54 2.43
C ILE A 4 -3.71 -5.93 1.19
N LEU A 5 -3.53 -4.99 0.27
CA LEU A 5 -2.66 -5.16 -0.89
C LEU A 5 -1.32 -4.46 -0.67
N ILE A 6 -0.24 -5.22 -0.65
CA ILE A 6 1.13 -4.69 -0.62
C ILE A 6 1.64 -4.59 -2.06
N VAL A 7 2.17 -3.43 -2.42
CA VAL A 7 2.75 -3.15 -3.74
C VAL A 7 4.19 -2.69 -3.57
N ASP A 8 5.13 -3.58 -3.84
CA ASP A 8 6.56 -3.32 -3.73
C ASP A 8 7.28 -4.28 -4.71
N ASP A 9 8.26 -3.79 -5.49
CA ASP A 9 9.05 -4.64 -6.39
C ASP A 9 10.19 -5.36 -5.64
N GLU A 10 10.51 -4.95 -4.41
CA GLU A 10 11.40 -5.64 -3.49
C GLU A 10 10.66 -6.75 -2.73
N TYR A 11 10.61 -7.96 -3.32
CA TYR A 11 9.89 -9.12 -2.77
C TYR A 11 10.16 -9.39 -1.28
N LEU A 12 11.40 -9.21 -0.82
CA LEU A 12 11.76 -9.46 0.58
C LEU A 12 11.06 -8.49 1.54
N ILE A 13 10.91 -7.22 1.15
CA ILE A 13 10.21 -6.21 1.95
C ILE A 13 8.72 -6.54 1.98
N ALA A 14 8.14 -6.85 0.82
CA ALA A 14 6.73 -7.25 0.72
C ALA A 14 6.42 -8.51 1.55
N ASP A 15 7.34 -9.48 1.58
CA ASP A 15 7.18 -10.72 2.35
C ASP A 15 7.23 -10.47 3.85
N ILE A 16 8.23 -9.73 4.34
CA ILE A 16 8.37 -9.42 5.77
C ILE A 16 7.15 -8.64 6.28
N LEU A 17 6.72 -7.61 5.53
CA LEU A 17 5.53 -6.84 5.87
C LEU A 17 4.27 -7.72 5.81
N GLY A 18 4.17 -8.58 4.79
CA GLY A 18 3.07 -9.51 4.64
C GLY A 18 2.92 -10.45 5.83
N PHE A 19 4.00 -11.09 6.27
CA PHE A 19 3.97 -11.99 7.43
C PHE A 19 3.54 -11.28 8.71
N ALA A 20 4.00 -10.05 8.94
CA ALA A 20 3.62 -9.28 10.12
C ALA A 20 2.14 -8.87 10.10
N LEU A 21 1.59 -8.52 8.93
CA LEU A 21 0.17 -8.21 8.80
C LEU A 21 -0.72 -9.46 8.92
N GLU A 22 -0.27 -10.59 8.38
CA GLU A 22 -0.95 -11.88 8.55
C GLU A 22 -0.99 -12.30 10.03
N ASP A 23 0.15 -12.20 10.75
CA ASP A 23 0.21 -12.46 12.20
C ASP A 23 -0.69 -11.52 13.00
N ALA A 24 -0.86 -10.28 12.53
CA ALA A 24 -1.77 -9.30 13.11
C ALA A 24 -3.27 -9.56 12.79
N GLY A 25 -3.60 -10.58 11.98
CA GLY A 25 -4.96 -11.03 11.69
C GLY A 25 -5.55 -10.55 10.35
N PHE A 26 -4.73 -9.98 9.47
CA PHE A 26 -5.17 -9.51 8.15
C PHE A 26 -4.99 -10.58 7.06
N LEU A 27 -5.71 -10.42 5.95
CA LEU A 27 -5.40 -11.11 4.70
C LEU A 27 -4.47 -10.24 3.87
N VAL A 28 -3.44 -10.83 3.26
CA VAL A 28 -2.45 -10.09 2.49
C VAL A 28 -2.43 -10.58 1.04
N GLU A 29 -2.52 -9.62 0.13
CA GLU A 29 -2.26 -9.78 -1.30
C GLU A 29 -0.99 -8.99 -1.65
N LYS A 30 -0.24 -9.48 -2.65
CA LYS A 30 1.04 -8.87 -3.05
C LYS A 30 1.06 -8.60 -4.55
N ALA A 31 1.53 -7.43 -4.93
CA ALA A 31 1.76 -7.04 -6.31
C ALA A 31 3.19 -6.50 -6.47
N SER A 32 3.87 -6.90 -7.55
CA SER A 32 5.28 -6.53 -7.78
C SER A 32 5.46 -5.23 -8.59
N ASN A 33 4.37 -4.51 -8.88
CA ASN A 33 4.33 -3.21 -9.57
C ASN A 33 2.88 -2.68 -9.59
N GLY A 34 2.71 -1.41 -9.96
CA GLY A 34 1.40 -0.77 -10.00
C GLY A 34 0.40 -1.36 -11.01
N ARG A 35 0.82 -1.94 -12.15
CA ARG A 35 -0.14 -2.58 -13.08
C ARG A 35 -0.77 -3.83 -12.48
N LYS A 36 0.05 -4.70 -11.88
CA LYS A 36 -0.47 -5.87 -11.15
C LYS A 36 -1.33 -5.47 -9.96
N ALA A 37 -1.03 -4.33 -9.33
CA ALA A 37 -1.86 -3.80 -8.27
C ALA A 37 -3.26 -3.40 -8.79
N LEU A 38 -3.33 -2.71 -9.92
CA LEU A 38 -4.61 -2.35 -10.55
C LEU A 38 -5.42 -3.60 -10.95
N GLU A 39 -4.78 -4.61 -11.52
CA GLU A 39 -5.42 -5.91 -11.82
C GLU A 39 -5.99 -6.56 -10.55
N ALA A 40 -5.19 -6.63 -9.48
CA ALA A 40 -5.63 -7.19 -8.19
C ALA A 40 -6.83 -6.41 -7.60
N LEU A 41 -6.84 -5.09 -7.74
CA LEU A 41 -7.94 -4.24 -7.25
C LEU A 41 -9.24 -4.42 -8.04
N THR A 42 -9.18 -4.87 -9.29
CA THR A 42 -10.37 -5.23 -10.09
C THR A 42 -10.90 -6.62 -9.78
N GLU A 43 -10.04 -7.54 -9.37
CA GLU A 43 -10.40 -8.94 -9.15
C GLU A 43 -10.82 -9.22 -7.70
N LYS A 44 -10.24 -8.50 -6.74
CA LYS A 44 -10.39 -8.76 -5.32
C LYS A 44 -10.87 -7.52 -4.58
N ARG A 45 -11.68 -7.74 -3.55
CA ARG A 45 -12.06 -6.67 -2.62
C ARG A 45 -10.90 -6.42 -1.65
N VAL A 46 -10.13 -5.37 -1.94
CA VAL A 46 -9.07 -4.84 -1.08
C VAL A 46 -9.62 -3.66 -0.27
N GLU A 47 -9.23 -3.57 1.00
CA GLU A 47 -9.69 -2.52 1.91
C GLU A 47 -8.60 -1.51 2.25
N LEU A 48 -7.33 -1.84 2.01
CA LEU A 48 -6.20 -0.91 2.16
C LEU A 48 -5.07 -1.30 1.21
N VAL A 49 -4.40 -0.30 0.65
CA VAL A 49 -3.18 -0.48 -0.17
C VAL A 49 -1.98 0.06 0.58
N ILE A 50 -0.88 -0.68 0.61
CA ILE A 50 0.43 -0.20 1.05
C ILE A 50 1.34 -0.27 -0.18
N THR A 51 1.87 0.86 -0.64
CA THR A 51 2.67 0.94 -1.86
C THR A 51 4.04 1.54 -1.60
N ASP A 52 5.07 1.05 -2.28
CA ASP A 52 6.33 1.77 -2.41
C ASP A 52 6.19 2.97 -3.36
N TYR A 53 7.07 3.97 -3.21
CA TYR A 53 7.10 5.11 -4.13
C TYR A 53 7.75 4.75 -5.47
N MET A 54 8.90 4.06 -5.44
CA MET A 54 9.77 3.84 -6.60
C MET A 54 9.61 2.44 -7.14
N MET A 55 8.65 2.25 -8.04
CA MET A 55 8.43 0.97 -8.71
C MET A 55 8.53 1.10 -10.24
N PRO A 56 8.93 0.03 -10.96
CA PRO A 56 8.91 0.03 -12.41
C PRO A 56 7.47 0.14 -12.94
N LEU A 57 7.35 0.73 -14.14
CA LEU A 57 6.10 0.93 -14.90
C LEU A 57 5.14 1.98 -14.35
N LEU A 58 4.88 1.99 -13.05
CA LEU A 58 3.92 2.87 -12.40
C LEU A 58 4.38 3.13 -10.96
N ASN A 59 4.69 4.38 -10.63
CA ASN A 59 5.12 4.77 -9.29
C ASN A 59 3.92 4.88 -8.33
N GLY A 60 4.19 5.07 -7.03
CA GLY A 60 3.15 5.13 -6.00
C GLY A 60 2.12 6.25 -6.19
N GLU A 61 2.53 7.43 -6.69
CA GLU A 61 1.60 8.54 -6.96
C GLU A 61 0.73 8.25 -8.19
N GLU A 62 1.34 7.74 -9.26
CA GLU A 62 0.62 7.32 -10.47
C GLU A 62 -0.39 6.22 -10.13
N LEU A 63 -0.03 5.26 -9.28
CA LEU A 63 -0.94 4.24 -8.77
C LEU A 63 -2.16 4.84 -8.08
N VAL A 64 -1.96 5.79 -7.16
CA VAL A 64 -3.09 6.45 -6.49
C VAL A 64 -3.98 7.17 -7.50
N ARG A 65 -3.41 7.87 -8.47
CA ARG A 65 -4.19 8.55 -9.52
C ARG A 65 -5.06 7.57 -10.30
N GLU A 66 -4.49 6.47 -10.77
CA GLU A 66 -5.22 5.43 -11.51
C GLU A 66 -6.33 4.78 -10.64
N ILE A 67 -6.07 4.51 -9.36
CA ILE A 67 -7.08 3.99 -8.42
C ILE A 67 -8.29 4.95 -8.31
N ARG A 68 -8.04 6.26 -8.27
CA ARG A 68 -9.08 7.28 -8.12
C ARG A 68 -9.79 7.58 -9.44
N GLU A 69 -9.05 7.66 -10.53
CA GLU A 69 -9.55 8.11 -11.84
C GLU A 69 -10.15 6.96 -12.64
N GLU A 70 -9.51 5.79 -12.71
CA GLU A 70 -9.99 4.66 -13.51
C GLU A 70 -10.87 3.72 -12.70
N LEU A 71 -10.41 3.28 -11.53
CA LEU A 71 -11.17 2.31 -10.70
C LEU A 71 -12.28 2.96 -9.86
N LYS A 72 -12.29 4.30 -9.78
CA LYS A 72 -13.27 5.09 -8.99
C LYS A 72 -13.31 4.71 -7.50
N LEU A 73 -12.22 4.15 -6.96
CA LEU A 73 -12.12 3.75 -5.55
C LEU A 73 -11.65 4.96 -4.73
N LEU A 74 -12.53 5.95 -4.55
CA LEU A 74 -12.17 7.24 -3.94
C LEU A 74 -11.79 7.15 -2.45
N ASP A 75 -12.45 6.25 -1.73
CA ASP A 75 -12.31 6.11 -0.28
C ASP A 75 -11.27 5.04 0.13
N LEU A 76 -10.65 4.34 -0.84
CA LEU A 76 -9.68 3.29 -0.53
C LEU A 76 -8.41 3.90 0.08
N PRO A 77 -8.10 3.67 1.37
CA PRO A 77 -6.91 4.22 2.00
C PRO A 77 -5.64 3.64 1.35
N VAL A 78 -4.70 4.52 1.04
CA VAL A 78 -3.39 4.15 0.50
C VAL A 78 -2.32 4.68 1.44
N ILE A 79 -1.47 3.79 1.93
CA ILE A 79 -0.27 4.11 2.71
C ILE A 79 0.93 4.11 1.76
N LEU A 80 1.73 5.16 1.81
CA LEU A 80 3.01 5.20 1.11
C LEU A 80 4.13 4.70 2.02
N MET A 81 4.91 3.72 1.55
CA MET A 81 6.24 3.43 2.04
C MET A 81 7.23 4.17 1.14
N SER A 82 8.10 4.99 1.70
CA SER A 82 9.07 5.75 0.91
C SER A 82 10.42 5.81 1.58
N GLY A 83 11.50 5.94 0.81
CA GLY A 83 12.78 6.37 1.34
C GLY A 83 12.85 7.90 1.47
N ALA A 84 14.05 8.47 1.36
CA ALA A 84 14.30 9.92 1.40
C ALA A 84 13.61 10.76 0.30
N GLN A 85 12.72 10.16 -0.49
CA GLN A 85 12.06 10.75 -1.66
C GLN A 85 10.58 11.08 -1.42
N ALA A 86 10.02 10.78 -0.24
CA ALA A 86 8.66 11.18 0.13
C ALA A 86 8.43 12.69 -0.05
N SER A 87 9.47 13.50 0.16
CA SER A 87 9.44 14.95 -0.01
C SER A 87 9.44 15.44 -1.46
N GLN A 88 9.67 14.55 -2.44
CA GLN A 88 9.64 14.87 -3.88
C GLN A 88 8.25 14.68 -4.48
N GLY A 89 7.39 13.91 -3.83
CA GLY A 89 6.02 13.62 -4.28
C GLY A 89 4.96 14.48 -3.62
N ARG A 90 3.71 14.03 -3.72
CA ARG A 90 2.52 14.64 -3.12
C ARG A 90 2.01 13.82 -1.93
N PRO A 91 2.56 13.99 -0.71
CA PRO A 91 2.19 13.18 0.45
C PRO A 91 0.71 13.29 0.82
N GLU A 92 0.04 14.38 0.44
CA GLU A 92 -1.39 14.61 0.68
C GLU A 92 -2.32 13.65 -0.06
N LEU A 93 -1.81 12.89 -1.04
CA LEU A 93 -2.58 11.87 -1.76
C LEU A 93 -2.75 10.58 -0.94
N PHE A 94 -1.93 10.40 0.10
CA PHE A 94 -1.87 9.18 0.89
C PHE A 94 -2.52 9.39 2.25
N ALA A 95 -3.13 8.33 2.78
CA ALA A 95 -3.72 8.32 4.11
C ALA A 95 -2.65 8.33 5.21
N ALA A 96 -1.46 7.80 4.91
CA ALA A 96 -0.27 7.87 5.75
C ALA A 96 0.99 7.70 4.90
N VAL A 97 2.12 8.20 5.41
CA VAL A 97 3.44 8.04 4.80
C VAL A 97 4.40 7.51 5.85
N PHE A 98 5.16 6.46 5.50
CA PHE A 98 6.16 5.82 6.34
C PHE A 98 7.53 5.85 5.65
N ASP A 99 8.51 6.43 6.32
CA ASP A 99 9.90 6.45 5.86
C ASP A 99 10.57 5.09 6.12
N LYS A 100 11.25 4.52 5.12
CA LYS A 100 12.12 3.34 5.25
C LYS A 100 13.45 3.79 5.92
N PRO A 101 13.93 3.10 6.98
CA PRO A 101 13.29 1.99 7.68
C PRO A 101 12.16 2.45 8.61
N PHE A 102 11.04 1.73 8.59
CA PHE A 102 9.86 2.02 9.40
C PHE A 102 9.68 1.03 10.55
N ASP A 103 8.89 1.45 11.53
CA ASP A 103 8.50 0.64 12.69
C ASP A 103 7.25 -0.18 12.35
N MET A 104 7.36 -1.50 12.45
CA MET A 104 6.29 -2.44 12.11
C MET A 104 5.07 -2.30 13.01
N ASP A 105 5.26 -2.04 14.31
CA ASP A 105 4.15 -1.89 15.25
C ASP A 105 3.36 -0.61 14.93
N LYS A 106 4.06 0.46 14.54
CA LYS A 106 3.40 1.69 14.08
C LYS A 106 2.66 1.50 12.75
N MET A 107 3.22 0.74 11.82
CA MET A 107 2.55 0.40 10.56
C MET A 107 1.24 -0.37 10.84
N ILE A 108 1.30 -1.42 11.64
CA ILE A 108 0.12 -2.23 12.00
C ILE A 108 -0.92 -1.40 12.75
N ALA A 109 -0.49 -0.56 13.70
CA ALA A 109 -1.39 0.33 14.42
C ALA A 109 -2.10 1.30 13.47
N LYS A 110 -1.38 1.84 12.46
CA LYS A 110 -1.98 2.73 11.47
C LYS A 110 -2.95 2.01 10.53
N VAL A 111 -2.64 0.78 10.13
CA VAL A 111 -3.55 -0.06 9.36
C VAL A 111 -4.84 -0.30 10.13
N ARG A 112 -4.76 -0.62 11.42
CA ARG A 112 -5.94 -0.80 12.30
C ARG A 112 -6.77 0.47 12.42
N GLU A 113 -6.11 1.61 12.62
CA GLU A 113 -6.76 2.93 12.66
C GLU A 113 -7.52 3.22 11.37
N LEU A 114 -6.94 2.95 10.20
CA LEU A 114 -7.55 3.23 8.90
C LEU A 114 -8.67 2.25 8.51
N LEU A 115 -8.70 1.07 9.14
CA LEU A 115 -9.70 0.03 8.90
C LEU A 115 -10.77 -0.05 10.01
N ASP A 116 -10.70 0.83 11.01
CA ASP A 116 -11.58 0.88 12.19
C ASP A 116 -11.72 -0.50 12.90
N THR A 117 -10.59 -1.21 13.12
CA THR A 117 -10.55 -2.60 13.62
C THR A 117 -9.52 -2.82 14.73
#